data_AF-A0ABD2LR50-F1
#
_entry.id   AF-A0ABD2LR50-F1
#
_cell.length_a   1.000
_cell.length_b   1.000
_cell.length_c   1.000
_cell.angle_alpha   90.00
_cell.angle_beta   90.00
_cell.angle_gamma   90.00
#
_symmetry.space_group_name_H-M   'P 1'
#
loop_
_entity.id
_entity.type
_entity.pdbx_description
1 polymer ?
#
loop_
_entity_poly.entity_id
_entity_poly.type
_entity_poly.pdbx_seq_one_letter_code
_entity_poly.pdbx_strand_id
1 'polypeptide(L)'
;MNVSPLMLKNADFLRHFRSKYRSKSSQRQMIENALDEQLLCFVEMCFNVLKGRVPLGKRQIQRLGELKHQLRSLARARCAKTARRVLLLNHHRHHHHHQRQTGAGFPMVASMLASVLLPVLMDNFLQKKKTTN
;
A
#
# COMPACT_ATOMS: atom_id res chain seq x y z
N MET A 1 -5.08 17.22 -2.87
CA MET A 1 -4.59 15.86 -3.20
C MET A 1 -4.65 15.65 -4.70
N ASN A 2 -3.51 15.38 -5.34
CA ASN A 2 -3.47 15.03 -6.76
C ASN A 2 -3.68 13.51 -6.87
N VAL A 3 -4.90 13.14 -7.24
CA VAL A 3 -5.30 11.75 -7.39
C VAL A 3 -4.94 11.33 -8.80
N SER A 4 -4.03 10.37 -8.95
CA SER A 4 -3.69 9.85 -10.26
C SER A 4 -4.90 9.17 -10.92
N PRO A 5 -5.14 9.36 -12.24
CA PRO A 5 -6.16 8.63 -12.99
C PRO A 5 -6.08 7.11 -12.82
N LEU A 6 -4.86 6.58 -12.61
CA LEU A 6 -4.64 5.16 -12.36
C LEU A 6 -5.32 4.68 -11.06
N MET A 7 -5.31 5.52 -10.02
CA MET A 7 -5.95 5.21 -8.74
C MET A 7 -7.48 5.25 -8.85
N LEU A 8 -8.03 6.12 -9.71
CA LEU A 8 -9.46 6.18 -9.97
C LEU A 8 -9.95 4.93 -10.72
N LYS A 9 -9.23 4.52 -11.77
CA LYS A 9 -9.55 3.31 -12.53
C LYS A 9 -9.53 2.04 -11.67
N ASN A 10 -8.70 2.02 -10.63
CA ASN A 10 -8.51 0.85 -9.76
C ASN A 10 -9.21 0.99 -8.39
N ALA A 11 -10.13 1.95 -8.23
CA ALA A 11 -10.72 2.27 -6.93
C ALA A 11 -11.48 1.08 -6.29
N ASP A 12 -12.16 0.25 -7.09
CA ASP A 12 -12.89 -0.92 -6.56
C ASP A 12 -11.94 -2.02 -6.09
N PHE A 13 -10.84 -2.25 -6.83
CA PHE A 13 -9.77 -3.14 -6.39
C PHE A 13 -9.18 -2.66 -5.06
N LEU A 14 -8.87 -1.36 -4.94
CA LEU A 14 -8.35 -0.79 -3.69
C LEU A 14 -9.35 -0.93 -2.53
N ARG A 15 -10.64 -0.72 -2.78
CA ARG A 15 -11.70 -0.91 -1.77
C ARG A 15 -11.76 -2.37 -1.31
N HIS A 16 -11.69 -3.32 -2.24
CA HIS A 16 -11.67 -4.75 -1.93
C HIS A 16 -10.38 -5.14 -1.17
N PHE A 17 -9.23 -4.60 -1.58
CA PHE A 17 -7.95 -4.86 -0.93
C PHE A 17 -7.93 -4.35 0.51
N ARG A 18 -8.53 -3.18 0.76
CA ARG A 18 -8.73 -2.63 2.09
C ARG A 18 -9.64 -3.52 2.94
N SER A 19 -10.76 -4.03 2.41
CA SER A 19 -11.67 -4.87 3.21
C SER A 19 -11.01 -6.16 3.69
N LYS A 20 -10.03 -6.67 2.94
CA LYS A 20 -9.24 -7.86 3.29
C LYS A 20 -8.04 -7.57 4.20
N TYR A 21 -7.90 -6.37 4.77
CA TYR A 21 -6.70 -5.99 5.56
C TYR A 21 -6.37 -6.91 6.74
N ARG A 22 -7.39 -7.57 7.33
CA ARG A 22 -7.18 -8.51 8.45
C ARG A 22 -6.68 -9.89 8.01
N SER A 23 -6.89 -10.27 6.75
CA SER A 23 -6.53 -11.59 6.22
C SER A 23 -5.29 -11.50 5.34
N LYS A 24 -4.13 -11.77 5.95
CA LYS A 24 -2.83 -11.82 5.28
C LYS A 24 -2.83 -12.76 4.06
N SER A 25 -3.45 -13.93 4.17
CA SER A 25 -3.55 -14.91 3.06
C SER A 25 -4.41 -14.37 1.91
N SER A 26 -5.54 -13.73 2.22
CA SER A 26 -6.37 -13.11 1.19
C SER A 26 -5.67 -11.94 0.50
N GLN A 27 -4.94 -11.10 1.26
CA GLN A 27 -4.13 -10.03 0.66
C GLN A 27 -3.05 -10.58 -0.26
N ARG A 28 -2.42 -11.70 0.12
CA ARG A 28 -1.43 -12.39 -0.72
C ARG A 28 -2.03 -12.84 -2.03
N GLN A 29 -3.13 -13.57 -1.95
CA GLN A 29 -3.83 -14.07 -3.11
C GLN A 29 -4.28 -12.90 -4.02
N MET A 30 -4.74 -11.79 -3.45
CA MET A 30 -5.07 -10.60 -4.23
C MET A 30 -3.86 -10.01 -4.96
N ILE A 31 -2.69 -9.95 -4.33
CA ILE A 31 -1.47 -9.44 -4.98
C ILE A 31 -0.93 -10.44 -6.01
N GLU A 32 -1.07 -11.74 -5.76
CA GLU A 32 -0.71 -12.81 -6.71
C GLU A 32 -1.63 -12.85 -7.93
N ASN A 33 -2.88 -12.40 -7.81
CA ASN A 33 -3.83 -12.32 -8.92
C ASN A 33 -4.06 -10.90 -9.45
N ALA A 34 -3.36 -9.90 -8.89
CA ALA A 34 -3.53 -8.51 -9.30
C ALA A 34 -3.07 -8.31 -10.75
N LEU A 35 -3.80 -7.49 -11.49
CA LEU A 35 -3.40 -7.00 -12.81
C LEU A 35 -2.21 -6.03 -12.69
N ASP A 36 -1.48 -5.86 -13.77
CA ASP A 36 -0.29 -4.99 -13.78
C ASP A 36 -0.64 -3.53 -13.42
N GLU A 37 -1.77 -3.02 -13.91
CA GLU A 37 -2.25 -1.68 -13.57
C GLU A 37 -2.58 -1.54 -12.07
N GLN A 38 -3.14 -2.58 -11.46
CA GLN A 38 -3.46 -2.62 -10.02
C GLN A 38 -2.18 -2.60 -9.18
N LEU A 39 -1.13 -3.28 -9.64
CA LEU A 39 0.17 -3.28 -8.99
C LEU A 39 0.87 -1.92 -9.11
N LEU A 40 0.83 -1.32 -10.29
CA LEU A 40 1.35 0.03 -10.53
C LEU A 40 0.56 1.09 -9.73
N CYS A 41 -0.72 0.85 -9.45
CA CYS A 41 -1.49 1.70 -8.55
C CYS A 41 -0.87 1.77 -7.15
N PHE A 42 -0.33 0.66 -6.61
CA PHE A 42 0.38 0.70 -5.32
C PHE A 42 1.68 1.49 -5.39
N VAL A 43 2.41 1.40 -6.50
CA VAL A 43 3.63 2.18 -6.75
C VAL A 43 3.32 3.67 -6.73
N GLU A 44 2.30 4.08 -7.47
CA GLU A 44 1.84 5.46 -7.57
C GLU A 44 1.39 6.02 -6.21
N MET A 45 0.68 5.20 -5.42
CA MET A 45 0.29 5.58 -4.05
C MET A 45 1.50 5.84 -3.16
N CYS A 46 2.48 4.94 -3.15
CA CYS A 46 3.72 5.11 -2.40
C CYS A 46 4.50 6.34 -2.88
N PHE A 47 4.57 6.57 -4.18
CA PHE A 47 5.21 7.74 -4.76
C PHE A 47 4.55 9.04 -4.29
N ASN A 48 3.22 9.13 -4.35
CA ASN A 48 2.48 10.31 -3.91
C ASN A 48 2.62 10.58 -2.40
N VAL A 49 2.70 9.54 -1.58
CA VAL A 49 2.99 9.68 -0.15
C VAL A 49 4.40 10.19 0.10
N LEU A 50 5.41 9.63 -0.57
CA LEU A 50 6.79 10.10 -0.46
C LEU A 50 7.00 11.53 -0.95
N LYS A 51 6.17 11.98 -1.89
CA LYS A 51 6.14 13.37 -2.38
C LYS A 51 5.30 14.31 -1.50
N GLY A 52 4.70 13.83 -0.41
CA GLY A 52 3.85 14.64 0.46
C GLY A 52 2.55 15.12 -0.18
N ARG A 53 2.08 14.45 -1.25
CA ARG A 53 0.86 14.83 -2.00
C ARG A 53 -0.43 14.27 -1.39
N VAL A 54 -0.30 13.44 -0.35
CA VAL A 54 -1.39 12.85 0.41
C VAL A 54 -1.43 13.52 1.79
N PRO A 55 -2.59 14.09 2.19
CA PRO A 55 -2.72 14.74 3.49
C PRO A 55 -2.76 13.68 4.60
N LEU A 56 -1.60 13.40 5.18
CA LEU A 56 -1.43 12.42 6.24
C LEU A 56 -1.28 13.14 7.60
N GLY A 57 -1.97 12.65 8.62
CA GLY A 57 -1.81 13.13 9.99
C GLY A 57 -0.48 12.72 10.62
N LYS A 58 -0.03 13.42 11.67
CA LYS A 58 1.25 13.17 12.35
C LYS A 58 1.46 11.71 12.75
N ARG A 59 0.44 11.06 13.31
CA ARG A 59 0.47 9.62 13.70
C ARG A 59 0.64 8.69 12.50
N GLN A 60 0.07 9.04 11.34
CA GLN A 60 0.17 8.25 10.12
C GLN A 60 1.55 8.41 9.49
N ILE A 61 2.08 9.63 9.48
CA ILE A 61 3.45 9.91 9.04
C ILE A 61 4.47 9.13 9.88
N GLN A 62 4.30 9.11 11.21
CA GLN A 62 5.20 8.36 12.10
C GLN A 62 5.21 6.86 11.77
N ARG A 63 4.03 6.24 11.61
CA ARG A 63 3.90 4.83 11.19
C ARG A 63 4.48 4.56 9.79
N LEU A 64 4.34 5.50 8.87
CA LEU A 64 4.96 5.41 7.53
C LEU A 64 6.48 5.57 7.59
N GLY A 65 6.99 6.35 8.55
CA GLY A 65 8.42 6.59 8.76
C GLY A 65 9.18 5.29 9.08
N GLU A 66 8.58 4.42 9.89
CA GLU A 66 9.11 3.09 10.21
C GLU A 66 9.33 2.23 8.96
N LEU A 67 8.50 2.44 7.92
CA LEU A 67 8.53 1.67 6.67
C LEU A 67 9.05 2.48 5.48
N LYS A 68 9.72 3.63 5.70
CA LYS A 68 10.12 4.54 4.60
C LYS A 68 10.96 3.85 3.53
N HIS A 69 11.81 2.90 3.94
CA HIS A 69 12.69 2.18 3.03
C HIS A 69 11.89 1.27 2.08
N GLN A 70 10.86 0.62 2.62
CA GLN A 70 9.98 -0.25 1.84
C GLN A 70 9.06 0.56 0.93
N LEU A 71 8.52 1.68 1.41
CA LEU A 71 7.77 2.63 0.57
C LEU A 71 8.62 3.14 -0.60
N ARG A 72 9.90 3.47 -0.36
CA ARG A 72 10.85 3.87 -1.41
C ARG A 72 11.16 2.74 -2.37
N SER A 73 11.31 1.51 -1.86
CA SER A 73 11.53 0.33 -2.69
C SER A 73 10.34 0.12 -3.64
N LEU A 74 9.12 0.16 -3.11
CA LEU A 74 7.91 0.00 -3.90
C LEU A 74 7.70 1.18 -4.87
N ALA A 75 7.91 2.42 -4.45
CA ALA A 75 7.81 3.59 -5.32
C ALA A 75 8.86 3.62 -6.45
N ARG A 76 9.98 2.91 -6.28
CA ARG A 76 11.02 2.74 -7.31
C ARG A 76 10.75 1.55 -8.22
N ALA A 77 9.74 0.71 -7.93
CA ALA A 77 9.38 -0.40 -8.79
C ALA A 77 8.78 0.15 -10.10
N ARG A 78 9.59 0.21 -11.15
CA ARG A 78 9.20 0.74 -12.47
C ARG A 78 8.28 -0.20 -13.27
N CYS A 79 8.03 -1.41 -12.77
CA CYS A 79 7.19 -2.39 -13.46
C CYS A 79 6.42 -3.27 -12.47
N ALA A 80 5.30 -3.82 -12.94
CA ALA A 80 4.40 -4.65 -12.15
C ALA A 80 5.09 -5.90 -11.56
N LYS A 81 5.99 -6.55 -12.32
CA LYS A 81 6.77 -7.70 -11.84
C LYS A 81 7.59 -7.36 -10.59
N THR A 82 8.27 -6.21 -10.61
CA THR A 82 9.05 -5.74 -9.45
C THR A 82 8.14 -5.31 -8.31
N ALA A 83 7.04 -4.60 -8.61
CA ALA A 83 6.08 -4.16 -7.60
C ALA A 83 5.47 -5.35 -6.86
N ARG A 84 5.04 -6.39 -7.60
CA ARG A 84 4.54 -7.65 -7.05
C ARG A 84 5.59 -8.33 -6.19
N ARG A 85 6.83 -8.42 -6.67
CA ARG A 85 7.93 -8.98 -5.91
C ARG A 85 8.13 -8.24 -4.59
N VAL A 86 8.16 -6.91 -4.58
CA VAL A 86 8.30 -6.10 -3.35
C VAL A 86 7.09 -6.26 -2.42
N LEU A 87 5.89 -6.30 -2.98
CA LEU A 87 4.63 -6.48 -2.26
C LEU A 87 4.43 -7.89 -1.70
N LEU A 88 5.13 -8.90 -2.22
CA LEU A 88 5.13 -10.28 -1.73
C LEU A 88 6.40 -10.64 -0.95
N LEU A 89 7.46 -9.83 -1.03
CA LEU A 89 8.71 -10.11 -0.33
C LEU A 89 8.55 -9.85 1.17
N ASN A 90 8.63 -10.92 1.94
CA ASN A 90 8.86 -10.84 3.37
C ASN A 90 10.28 -10.29 3.59
N HIS A 91 10.39 -9.04 4.05
CA HIS A 91 11.68 -8.48 4.43
C HIS A 91 12.16 -9.15 5.73
N HIS A 92 12.79 -10.31 5.61
CA HIS A 92 13.48 -11.01 6.69
C HIS A 92 14.95 -10.56 6.84
N ARG A 93 15.32 -9.39 6.28
CA ARG A 93 16.69 -8.87 6.34
C ARG A 93 16.70 -7.50 7.00
N HIS A 94 17.49 -7.42 8.07
CA HIS A 94 17.70 -6.33 9.03
C HIS A 94 16.74 -6.28 10.23
N HIS A 95 16.88 -7.24 11.14
CA HIS A 95 17.19 -6.92 12.52
C HIS A 95 17.76 -8.18 13.19
N HIS A 96 19.05 -8.13 13.53
CA HIS A 96 19.63 -9.07 14.48
C HIS A 96 18.94 -8.87 15.84
N HIS A 97 18.71 -9.99 16.52
CA HIS A 97 18.32 -10.18 17.92
C HIS A 97 16.84 -9.95 18.32
N HIS A 98 16.27 -11.08 18.76
CA HIS A 98 15.08 -11.26 19.59
C HIS A 98 13.74 -10.76 19.04
N GLN A 99 12.94 -11.67 18.45
CA GLN A 99 11.81 -12.25 19.20
C GLN A 99 11.19 -13.46 18.50
N ARG A 100 10.55 -14.28 19.32
CA ARG A 100 10.10 -15.65 19.13
C ARG A 100 9.06 -15.84 18.00
N GLN A 101 9.20 -16.97 17.30
CA GLN A 101 8.15 -17.89 16.84
C GLN A 101 6.76 -17.29 16.55
N THR A 102 6.33 -17.26 15.28
CA THR A 102 5.10 -17.89 14.75
C THR A 102 4.81 -17.44 13.31
N GLY A 103 4.70 -18.41 12.40
CA GLY A 103 3.94 -18.30 11.14
C GLY A 103 4.59 -17.50 10.00
N ALA A 104 4.56 -18.05 8.80
CA ALA A 104 4.98 -17.40 7.56
C ALA A 104 4.25 -16.05 7.36
N GLY A 105 4.88 -14.96 7.81
CA GLY A 105 4.25 -13.65 7.91
C GLY A 105 4.27 -12.91 6.59
N PHE A 106 3.11 -12.77 5.95
CA PHE A 106 2.85 -11.88 4.81
C PHE A 106 3.42 -10.45 5.01
N PRO A 107 3.89 -9.75 3.96
CA PRO A 107 4.72 -8.57 4.14
C PRO A 107 3.96 -7.37 4.68
N MET A 108 4.63 -6.72 5.63
CA MET A 108 4.12 -5.59 6.41
C MET A 108 3.66 -4.40 5.54
N VAL A 109 4.27 -4.21 4.37
CA VAL A 109 3.95 -3.11 3.44
C VAL A 109 2.53 -3.22 2.91
N ALA A 110 2.11 -4.40 2.45
CA ALA A 110 0.78 -4.61 1.88
C ALA A 110 -0.33 -4.41 2.92
N SER A 111 -0.15 -4.96 4.13
CA SER A 111 -1.08 -4.76 5.25
C SER A 111 -1.08 -3.31 5.74
N MET A 112 0.05 -2.61 5.68
CA MET A 112 0.16 -1.21 6.08
C MET A 112 -0.49 -0.27 5.06
N LEU A 113 -0.29 -0.50 3.76
CA LEU A 113 -1.00 0.18 2.69
C LEU A 113 -2.52 0.05 2.91
N ALA A 114 -3.00 -1.16 3.21
CA ALA A 114 -4.41 -1.39 3.46
C ALA A 114 -4.97 -0.73 4.73
N SER A 115 -4.17 -0.60 5.79
CA SER A 115 -4.64 -0.12 7.10
C SER A 115 -4.41 1.36 7.37
N VAL A 116 -3.45 2.00 6.70
CA VAL A 116 -3.09 3.41 6.93
C VAL A 116 -3.32 4.25 5.69
N LEU A 117 -2.83 3.78 4.56
CA LEU A 117 -2.76 4.59 3.34
C LEU A 117 -4.11 4.60 2.61
N LEU A 118 -4.76 3.44 2.49
CA LEU A 118 -6.06 3.31 1.83
C LEU A 118 -7.20 4.02 2.57
N PRO A 119 -7.34 3.99 3.90
CA PRO A 119 -8.37 4.77 4.58
C PRO A 119 -8.26 6.26 4.30
N VAL A 120 -7.05 6.85 4.45
CA VAL A 120 -6.82 8.28 4.19
C VAL A 120 -7.13 8.62 2.75
N LEU A 121 -6.64 7.82 1.81
CA LEU A 121 -6.94 8.02 0.41
C LEU A 121 -8.44 7.96 0.18
N MET A 122 -9.12 6.89 0.60
CA MET A 122 -10.55 6.68 0.38
C MET A 122 -11.42 7.76 1.01
N ASP A 123 -11.10 8.22 2.22
CA ASP A 123 -11.84 9.29 2.89
C ASP A 123 -11.71 10.61 2.11
N ASN A 124 -10.52 10.91 1.57
CA ASN A 124 -10.31 12.06 0.69
C ASN A 124 -10.91 11.88 -0.72
N PHE A 125 -10.95 10.65 -1.25
CA PHE A 125 -11.59 10.31 -2.53
C PHE A 125 -13.11 10.49 -2.46
N LEU A 126 -13.74 10.02 -1.38
CA LEU A 126 -15.19 10.10 -1.17
C LEU A 126 -15.65 11.54 -0.95
N GLN A 127 -14.83 12.38 -0.31
CA GLN A 127 -15.15 13.80 -0.17
C GLN A 127 -15.14 14.55 -1.52
N LYS A 128 -14.22 14.22 -2.44
CA LYS A 128 -14.18 14.84 -3.78
C LYS A 128 -15.34 14.40 -4.68
N LYS A 129 -15.76 13.12 -4.63
CA LYS A 129 -16.91 12.64 -5.42
C LYS A 129 -18.23 13.34 -5.03
N LYS A 130 -18.38 13.76 -3.77
CA LYS A 130 -19.56 14.50 -3.30
C LYS A 130 -19.61 15.97 -3.76
N THR A 131 -18.48 16.54 -4.17
CA THR A 131 -18.39 17.95 -4.60
C THR A 131 -18.50 18.13 -6.11
N THR A 132 -18.67 17.04 -6.88
CA THR A 132 -18.82 17.07 -8.34
C THR A 132 -20.22 16.68 -8.82
N ASN A 133 -21.20 16.65 -7.91
CA ASN A 133 -22.62 16.50 -8.24
C ASN A 133 -23.35 17.82 -7.98
#